data_AF-A0A5E4PIW6-F1
#
_entry.id   AF-A0A5E4PIW6-F1
#
_cell.length_a   1.000
_cell.length_b   1.000
_cell.length_c   1.000
_cell.angle_alpha   90.00
_cell.angle_beta   90.00
_cell.angle_gamma   90.00
#
_symmetry.space_group_name_H-M   'P 1'
#
loop_
_entity.id
_entity.type
_entity.pdbx_description
1 polymer ?
#
loop_
_entity_poly.entity_id
_entity_poly.type
_entity_poly.pdbx_seq_one_letter_code
_entity_poly.pdbx_strand_id
1 'polypeptide(L)'
;MNYSIIGILSALALFILMILLIALGHHFGKQRAVTGGLNITEGAVFTLMALLVAFTFSSASQRFDQRRIMIIEEANAIGTAYLRLDMLKPDEQSALRKDFMMYINSRLAVYKLIPDFNAVHEELKRAEQIKAKLWRDAVAACANSNSPSTAMLILPAIKVPGFTP
;
A
#
# COMPACT_ATOMS: atom_id res chain seq x y z
N MET A 1 19.58 0.55 9.82
CA MET A 1 19.95 -0.88 9.86
C MET A 1 19.89 -1.39 8.42
N ASN A 2 21.02 -1.80 7.82
CA ASN A 2 21.08 -2.05 6.38
C ASN A 2 20.20 -3.24 5.99
N TYR A 3 19.12 -2.98 5.24
CA TYR A 3 18.18 -3.99 4.73
C TYR A 3 18.88 -5.12 3.96
N SER A 4 20.02 -4.83 3.32
CA SER A 4 20.88 -5.81 2.65
C SER A 4 21.44 -6.87 3.61
N ILE A 5 21.80 -6.50 4.84
CA ILE A 5 22.36 -7.44 5.84
C ILE A 5 21.27 -8.40 6.32
N ILE A 6 20.07 -7.88 6.57
CA ILE A 6 18.90 -8.69 6.95
C ILE A 6 18.56 -9.67 5.82
N GLY A 7 18.58 -9.22 4.56
CA GLY A 7 18.37 -10.10 3.40
C GLY A 7 19.38 -11.24 3.32
N ILE A 8 20.68 -10.94 3.47
CA ILE A 8 21.74 -11.96 3.42
C ILE A 8 21.63 -12.96 4.57
N LEU A 9 21.38 -12.49 5.79
CA LEU A 9 21.19 -13.36 6.96
C LEU A 9 19.98 -14.29 6.78
N SER A 10 18.88 -13.77 6.25
CA SER A 10 17.66 -14.55 5.96
C SER A 10 17.95 -15.66 4.94
N ALA A 11 18.68 -15.33 3.87
CA ALA A 11 19.04 -16.28 2.82
C ALA A 11 19.95 -17.40 3.34
N LEU A 12 20.98 -17.06 4.14
CA LEU A 12 21.88 -18.04 4.75
C LEU A 12 21.14 -18.95 5.74
N ALA A 13 20.27 -18.40 6.57
CA ALA A 13 19.46 -19.16 7.51
C ALA A 13 18.55 -20.18 6.80
N LEU A 14 17.86 -19.76 5.73
CA LEU A 14 17.03 -20.64 4.92
C LEU A 14 17.83 -21.75 4.24
N PHE A 15 19.02 -21.44 3.73
CA PHE A 15 19.91 -22.41 3.09
C PHE A 15 20.36 -23.50 4.08
N ILE A 16 20.78 -23.11 5.28
CA ILE A 16 21.19 -24.04 6.34
C ILE A 16 20.01 -24.91 6.79
N LEU A 17 18.82 -24.31 6.96
CA LEU A 17 17.61 -25.04 7.31
C LEU A 17 17.26 -26.10 6.26
N MET A 18 17.37 -25.75 4.97
CA MET A 18 17.12 -26.68 3.87
C MET A 18 18.07 -27.89 3.91
N ILE A 19 19.37 -27.65 4.13
CA ILE A 19 20.36 -28.74 4.27
C ILE A 19 20.04 -29.63 5.47
N LEU A 20 19.69 -29.04 6.62
CA LEU A 20 19.30 -29.78 7.83
C LEU A 20 18.10 -30.69 7.58
N LEU A 21 17.04 -30.17 6.94
CA LEU A 21 15.85 -30.95 6.62
C LEU A 21 16.15 -32.12 5.68
N ILE A 22 16.99 -31.91 4.65
CA ILE A 22 17.42 -32.98 3.74
C ILE A 22 18.22 -34.05 4.48
N ALA A 23 19.19 -33.64 5.32
CA ALA A 23 20.01 -34.57 6.09
C ALA A 23 19.18 -35.39 7.09
N LEU A 24 18.23 -34.75 7.79
CA LEU A 24 17.26 -35.39 8.67
C LEU A 24 16.39 -36.40 7.89
N GLY A 25 15.84 -36.00 6.74
CA GLY A 25 15.07 -36.88 5.88
C GLY A 25 15.86 -38.11 5.43
N HIS A 26 17.12 -37.92 5.05
CA HIS A 26 18.01 -39.00 4.62
C HIS A 26 18.44 -39.92 5.77
N HIS A 27 18.56 -39.40 7.00
CA HIS A 27 18.89 -40.18 8.19
C HIS A 27 17.72 -41.09 8.60
N PHE A 28 16.49 -40.58 8.62
CA PHE A 28 15.31 -41.37 8.97
C PHE A 28 14.80 -42.26 7.82
N GLY A 29 15.04 -41.90 6.56
CA GLY A 29 14.61 -42.67 5.39
C GLY A 29 15.33 -44.02 5.22
N LYS A 30 16.58 -44.15 5.70
CA LYS A 30 17.36 -45.39 5.60
C LYS A 30 16.79 -46.59 6.39
N GLN A 31 15.93 -46.34 7.39
CA GLN A 31 15.35 -47.42 8.21
C GLN A 31 14.02 -47.98 7.66
N ARG A 32 13.44 -47.36 6.62
CA ARG A 32 12.19 -47.79 5.97
C ARG A 32 12.37 -47.85 4.45
N ALA A 33 13.13 -48.82 3.96
CA ALA A 33 13.14 -49.17 2.54
C ALA A 33 11.82 -49.88 2.17
N VAL A 34 10.74 -49.12 2.04
CA VAL A 34 9.46 -49.63 1.52
C VAL A 34 9.49 -49.51 -0.01
N THR A 35 9.79 -50.62 -0.68
CA THR A 35 9.65 -50.77 -2.13
C THR A 35 8.16 -50.67 -2.50
N GLY A 36 7.67 -49.45 -2.78
CA GLY A 36 6.29 -49.20 -3.22
C GLY A 36 5.59 -47.96 -2.66
N GLY A 37 6.19 -47.22 -1.72
CA GLY A 37 5.57 -46.06 -1.07
C GLY A 37 5.91 -44.68 -1.67
N LEU A 38 6.94 -44.58 -2.52
CA LEU A 38 7.44 -43.31 -3.08
C LEU A 38 6.35 -42.53 -3.83
N ASN A 39 5.55 -43.21 -4.65
CA ASN A 39 4.52 -42.57 -5.48
C ASN A 39 3.42 -41.87 -4.66
N ILE A 40 3.06 -42.41 -3.49
CA ILE A 40 2.01 -41.84 -2.62
C ILE A 40 2.54 -40.60 -1.90
N THR A 41 3.78 -40.65 -1.40
CA THR A 41 4.42 -39.51 -0.73
C THR A 41 4.70 -38.38 -1.72
N GLU A 42 5.22 -38.68 -2.91
CA GLU A 42 5.42 -37.68 -3.98
C GLU A 42 4.09 -37.03 -4.40
N GLY A 43 3.04 -37.82 -4.59
CA GLY A 43 1.70 -37.30 -4.90
C GLY A 43 1.13 -36.40 -3.81
N ALA A 44 1.33 -36.73 -2.53
CA ALA A 44 0.92 -35.89 -1.40
C ALA A 44 1.71 -34.57 -1.36
N VAL A 45 3.03 -34.60 -1.60
CA VAL A 45 3.86 -33.40 -1.68
C VAL A 45 3.43 -32.51 -2.85
N PHE A 46 3.25 -33.08 -4.05
CA PHE A 46 2.79 -32.30 -5.20
C PHE A 46 1.40 -31.70 -4.99
N THR A 47 0.50 -32.43 -4.34
CA THR A 47 -0.83 -31.93 -3.99
C THR A 47 -0.76 -30.77 -3.00
N LEU A 48 0.05 -30.89 -1.95
CA LEU A 48 0.27 -29.81 -0.98
C LEU A 48 0.94 -28.59 -1.64
N MET A 49 1.90 -28.80 -2.53
CA MET A 49 2.53 -27.71 -3.29
C MET A 49 1.52 -27.03 -4.21
N ALA A 50 0.72 -27.79 -4.96
CA ALA A 50 -0.32 -27.24 -5.83
C ALA A 50 -1.35 -26.43 -5.02
N LEU A 51 -1.77 -26.95 -3.86
CA LEU A 51 -2.68 -26.25 -2.95
C LEU A 51 -2.07 -24.95 -2.41
N LEU A 52 -0.81 -24.99 -1.98
CA LEU A 52 -0.10 -23.82 -1.47
C LEU A 52 0.06 -22.76 -2.56
N VAL A 53 0.41 -23.15 -3.79
CA VAL A 53 0.49 -22.23 -4.93
C VAL A 53 -0.87 -21.64 -5.25
N ALA A 54 -1.94 -22.45 -5.27
CA ALA A 54 -3.29 -21.99 -5.51
C ALA A 54 -3.75 -20.95 -4.47
N PHE A 55 -3.53 -21.22 -3.18
CA PHE A 55 -3.86 -20.27 -2.10
C PHE A 55 -2.97 -19.03 -2.11
N THR A 56 -1.68 -19.18 -2.43
CA THR A 56 -0.77 -18.04 -2.56
C THR A 56 -1.24 -17.12 -3.67
N PHE A 57 -1.54 -17.66 -4.85
CA PHE A 57 -2.03 -16.87 -5.99
C PHE A 57 -3.40 -16.24 -5.71
N SER A 58 -4.33 -16.98 -5.11
CA SER A 58 -5.63 -16.46 -4.70
C SER A 58 -5.50 -15.29 -3.71
N SER A 59 -4.66 -15.45 -2.67
CA SER A 59 -4.44 -14.39 -1.69
C SER A 59 -3.72 -13.16 -2.27
N ALA A 60 -2.78 -13.37 -3.19
CA ALA A 60 -2.09 -12.31 -3.90
C ALA A 60 -3.06 -11.53 -4.81
N SER A 61 -3.93 -12.23 -5.55
CA SER A 61 -4.97 -11.61 -6.38
C SER A 61 -5.93 -10.80 -5.53
N GLN A 62 -6.42 -11.34 -4.41
CA GLN A 62 -7.33 -10.61 -3.54
C GLN A 62 -6.69 -9.33 -2.97
N ARG A 63 -5.42 -9.39 -2.53
CA ARG A 63 -4.69 -8.20 -2.06
C ARG A 63 -4.48 -7.18 -3.16
N PHE A 64 -4.20 -7.63 -4.38
CA PHE A 64 -4.07 -6.76 -5.54
C PHE A 64 -5.40 -6.08 -5.89
N ASP A 65 -6.50 -6.83 -5.92
CA ASP A 65 -7.85 -6.31 -6.18
C ASP A 65 -8.25 -5.30 -5.11
N GLN A 66 -8.04 -5.60 -3.83
CA GLN A 66 -8.28 -4.68 -2.72
C GLN A 66 -7.48 -3.37 -2.88
N ARG A 67 -6.20 -3.48 -3.21
CA ARG A 67 -5.35 -2.30 -3.48
C ARG A 67 -5.86 -1.49 -4.66
N ARG A 68 -6.29 -2.15 -5.75
CA ARG A 68 -6.84 -1.48 -6.93
C ARG A 68 -8.12 -0.72 -6.57
N ILE A 69 -9.03 -1.35 -5.82
CA ILE A 69 -10.29 -0.72 -5.39
C ILE A 69 -10.01 0.51 -4.53
N MET A 70 -9.11 0.40 -3.53
CA MET A 70 -8.74 1.54 -2.69
C MET A 70 -8.15 2.72 -3.49
N ILE A 71 -7.32 2.44 -4.49
CA ILE A 71 -6.75 3.48 -5.37
C ILE A 71 -7.85 4.17 -6.20
N ILE A 72 -8.81 3.39 -6.73
CA ILE A 72 -9.93 3.94 -7.50
C ILE A 72 -10.82 4.81 -6.60
N GLU A 73 -11.12 4.35 -5.38
CA GLU A 73 -11.88 5.13 -4.40
C GLU A 73 -11.18 6.43 -4.02
N GLU A 74 -9.87 6.38 -3.75
CA GLU A 74 -9.06 7.57 -3.48
C GLU A 74 -9.08 8.56 -4.66
N ALA A 75 -8.88 8.07 -5.89
CA ALA A 75 -8.92 8.90 -7.10
C ALA A 75 -10.30 9.56 -7.30
N ASN A 76 -11.39 8.82 -7.07
CA ASN A 76 -12.75 9.35 -7.16
C ASN A 76 -13.05 10.40 -6.07
N ALA A 77 -12.57 10.17 -4.84
CA ALA A 77 -12.68 11.13 -3.74
C ALA A 77 -11.93 12.43 -4.05
N ILE A 78 -10.69 12.31 -4.55
CA ILE A 78 -9.85 13.43 -4.98
C ILE A 78 -10.52 14.21 -6.12
N GLY A 79 -11.04 13.52 -7.14
CA GLY A 79 -11.76 14.15 -8.25
C GLY A 79 -13.02 14.90 -7.78
N THR A 80 -13.78 14.30 -6.87
CA THR A 80 -14.97 14.94 -6.28
C THR A 80 -14.59 16.17 -5.47
N ALA A 81 -13.56 16.09 -4.64
CA ALA A 81 -13.08 17.22 -3.85
C ALA A 81 -12.64 18.39 -4.73
N TYR A 82 -11.90 18.08 -5.81
CA TYR A 82 -11.44 19.08 -6.77
C TYR A 82 -12.61 19.81 -7.46
N LEU A 83 -13.64 19.09 -7.90
CA LEU A 83 -14.83 19.70 -8.50
C LEU A 83 -15.63 20.55 -7.51
N ARG A 84 -15.69 20.16 -6.23
CA ARG A 84 -16.40 20.92 -5.20
C ARG A 84 -15.73 22.25 -4.84
N LEU A 85 -14.46 22.46 -5.20
CA LEU A 85 -13.81 23.76 -5.06
C LEU A 85 -14.51 24.84 -5.91
N ASP A 86 -15.28 24.46 -6.93
CA ASP A 86 -16.03 25.40 -7.79
C ASP A 86 -17.17 26.11 -7.05
N MET A 87 -17.52 25.63 -5.86
CA MET A 87 -18.52 26.27 -5.00
C MET A 87 -17.92 27.42 -4.15
N LEU A 88 -16.61 27.62 -4.19
CA LEU A 88 -15.93 28.72 -3.49
C LEU A 88 -15.92 30.00 -4.33
N LYS A 89 -15.59 31.12 -3.68
CA LYS A 89 -15.36 32.39 -4.37
C LYS A 89 -14.14 32.27 -5.31
N PRO A 90 -14.14 32.94 -6.47
CA PRO A 90 -13.07 32.81 -7.47
C PRO A 90 -11.66 33.04 -6.92
N ASP A 91 -11.51 33.99 -5.99
CA ASP A 91 -10.22 34.35 -5.39
C ASP A 91 -9.62 33.20 -4.55
N GLU A 92 -10.45 32.45 -3.83
CA GLU A 92 -10.05 31.33 -2.98
C GLU A 92 -9.86 30.03 -3.79
N GLN A 93 -10.62 29.87 -4.88
CA GLN A 93 -10.61 28.68 -5.72
C GLN A 93 -9.22 28.42 -6.34
N SER A 94 -8.56 29.47 -6.85
CA SER A 94 -7.27 29.34 -7.54
C SER A 94 -6.16 28.88 -6.60
N ALA A 95 -6.10 29.45 -5.39
CA ALA A 95 -5.11 29.10 -4.38
C ALA A 95 -5.28 27.64 -3.93
N LEU A 96 -6.51 27.24 -3.62
CA LEU A 96 -6.83 25.87 -3.19
C LEU A 96 -6.55 24.83 -4.26
N ARG A 97 -6.89 25.10 -5.53
CA ARG A 97 -6.56 24.20 -6.66
C ARG A 97 -5.06 24.00 -6.81
N LYS A 98 -4.26 25.06 -6.65
CA LYS A 98 -2.80 24.98 -6.71
C LYS A 98 -2.23 24.09 -5.60
N ASP A 99 -2.66 24.30 -4.35
CA ASP A 99 -2.22 23.47 -3.22
C ASP A 99 -2.64 22.01 -3.38
N PHE A 100 -3.85 21.77 -3.90
CA PHE A 100 -4.37 20.44 -4.18
C PHE A 100 -3.50 19.70 -5.21
N MET A 101 -3.11 20.37 -6.29
CA MET A 101 -2.19 19.80 -7.28
C MET A 101 -0.80 19.56 -6.71
N MET A 102 -0.31 20.44 -5.83
CA MET A 102 0.98 20.25 -5.16
C MET A 102 0.97 19.02 -4.25
N TYR A 103 -0.14 18.78 -3.54
CA TYR A 103 -0.35 17.57 -2.73
C TYR A 103 -0.36 16.31 -3.59
N ILE A 104 -1.13 16.30 -4.69
CA ILE A 104 -1.18 15.15 -5.62
C ILE A 104 0.21 14.84 -6.19
N ASN A 105 0.93 15.85 -6.65
CA ASN A 105 2.27 15.67 -7.21
C ASN A 105 3.25 15.10 -6.19
N SER A 106 3.17 15.56 -4.93
CA SER A 106 4.01 15.03 -3.84
C SER A 106 3.69 13.56 -3.55
N ARG A 107 2.41 13.20 -3.50
CA ARG A 107 1.94 11.80 -3.36
C ARG A 107 2.38 10.91 -4.51
N LEU A 108 2.39 11.42 -5.74
CA LEU A 108 2.89 10.69 -6.91
C LEU A 108 4.42 10.54 -6.90
N ALA A 109 5.14 11.54 -6.38
CA ALA A 109 6.59 11.51 -6.26
C ALA A 109 7.09 10.39 -5.33
N VAL A 110 6.35 10.09 -4.25
CA VAL A 110 6.64 8.96 -3.35
C VAL A 110 6.85 7.64 -4.12
N TYR A 111 6.03 7.36 -5.11
CA TYR A 111 6.15 6.13 -5.91
C TYR A 111 7.39 6.11 -6.81
N LYS A 112 7.89 7.27 -7.22
CA LYS A 112 9.09 7.41 -8.06
C LYS A 112 10.39 7.33 -7.26
N LEU A 113 10.32 7.60 -5.95
CA LEU A 113 11.47 7.62 -5.06
C LEU A 113 11.84 6.23 -4.53
N ILE A 114 10.97 5.23 -4.67
CA ILE A 114 11.28 3.84 -4.30
C ILE A 114 12.45 3.31 -5.16
N PRO A 115 13.49 2.69 -4.57
CA PRO A 115 13.57 2.17 -3.20
C PRO A 115 14.27 3.08 -2.17
N ASP A 116 14.53 4.35 -2.47
CA ASP A 116 15.09 5.29 -1.50
C ASP A 116 14.06 5.65 -0.42
N PHE A 117 14.03 4.82 0.63
CA PHE A 117 13.07 4.98 1.73
C PHE A 117 13.27 6.25 2.55
N ASN A 118 14.47 6.84 2.55
CA ASN A 118 14.70 8.12 3.23
C ASN A 118 14.05 9.26 2.44
N ALA A 119 14.26 9.29 1.12
CA ALA A 119 13.60 10.25 0.25
C ALA A 119 12.06 10.08 0.25
N VAL A 120 11.57 8.84 0.29
CA VAL A 120 10.14 8.54 0.47
C VAL A 120 9.60 9.13 1.77
N HIS A 121 10.31 8.98 2.88
CA HIS A 121 9.86 9.50 4.18
C HIS A 121 9.76 11.02 4.19
N GLU A 122 10.77 11.71 3.65
CA GLU A 122 10.76 13.17 3.54
C GLU A 122 9.63 13.65 2.61
N GLU A 123 9.41 12.98 1.49
CA GLU A 123 8.33 13.37 0.56
C GLU A 123 6.94 13.10 1.16
N LEU A 124 6.76 12.03 1.94
CA LEU A 124 5.52 11.80 2.70
C LEU A 124 5.28 12.92 3.72
N LYS A 125 6.32 13.34 4.45
CA LYS A 125 6.23 14.44 5.41
C LYS A 125 5.85 15.75 4.71
N ARG A 126 6.41 16.02 3.54
CA ARG A 126 6.03 17.16 2.69
C ARG A 126 4.56 17.07 2.25
N ALA A 127 4.10 15.91 1.81
CA ALA A 127 2.71 15.71 1.43
C ALA A 127 1.75 16.00 2.60
N GLU A 128 2.08 15.55 3.81
CA GLU A 128 1.31 15.83 5.03
C GLU A 128 1.26 17.32 5.36
N GLN A 129 2.36 18.05 5.20
CA GLN A 129 2.38 19.51 5.42
C GLN A 129 1.49 20.25 4.42
N ILE A 130 1.55 19.89 3.14
CA ILE A 130 0.69 20.49 2.10
C ILE A 130 -0.77 20.17 2.39
N LYS A 131 -1.08 18.92 2.77
CA LYS A 131 -2.44 18.50 3.14
C LYS A 131 -2.97 19.30 4.33
N ALA A 132 -2.17 19.51 5.37
CA ALA A 132 -2.56 20.30 6.54
C ALA A 132 -2.81 21.78 6.19
N LYS A 133 -1.99 22.35 5.29
CA LYS A 133 -2.21 23.70 4.75
C LYS A 133 -3.53 23.77 3.97
N LEU A 134 -3.72 22.86 3.01
CA LEU A 134 -4.94 22.75 2.20
C LEU A 134 -6.19 22.65 3.08
N TRP A 135 -6.17 21.86 4.15
CA TRP A 135 -7.28 21.75 5.08
C TRP A 135 -7.60 23.08 5.77
N ARG A 136 -6.59 23.78 6.31
CA ARG A 136 -6.79 25.08 6.97
C ARG A 136 -7.36 26.12 6.00
N ASP A 137 -6.79 26.20 4.80
CA ASP A 137 -7.19 27.16 3.77
C ASP A 137 -8.63 26.86 3.31
N ALA A 138 -9.01 25.58 3.19
CA ALA A 138 -10.38 25.18 2.85
C ALA A 138 -11.40 25.53 3.94
N VAL A 139 -11.04 25.35 5.21
CA VAL A 139 -11.90 25.76 6.35
C VAL A 139 -12.09 27.28 6.35
N ALA A 140 -11.02 28.05 6.14
CA ALA A 140 -11.09 29.50 6.06
C ALA A 140 -11.96 29.99 4.88
N ALA A 141 -11.78 29.40 3.69
CA ALA A 141 -12.58 29.71 2.52
C ALA A 141 -14.08 29.37 2.71
N CYS A 142 -14.37 28.27 3.40
CA CYS A 142 -15.74 27.89 3.75
C CYS A 142 -16.37 28.85 4.77
N ALA A 143 -15.60 29.34 5.75
CA ALA A 143 -16.06 30.34 6.72
C ALA A 143 -16.36 31.70 6.07
N ASN A 144 -15.60 32.07 5.02
CA ASN A 144 -15.82 33.28 4.23
C ASN A 144 -16.93 33.14 3.18
N SER A 145 -17.54 31.96 3.05
CA SER A 145 -18.62 31.69 2.10
C SER A 145 -19.97 32.14 2.67
N ASN A 146 -20.83 32.71 1.83
CA ASN A 146 -22.16 33.19 2.24
C ASN A 146 -23.17 32.06 2.49
N SER A 147 -22.78 30.79 2.32
CA SER A 147 -23.67 29.63 2.47
C SER A 147 -23.08 28.56 3.38
N PRO A 148 -23.76 28.18 4.48
CA PRO A 148 -23.34 27.07 5.35
C PRO A 148 -23.25 25.73 4.60
N SER A 149 -24.02 25.56 3.52
CA SER A 149 -24.05 24.34 2.71
C SER A 149 -22.72 24.07 1.99
N THR A 150 -21.95 25.12 1.69
CA THR A 150 -20.62 25.00 1.05
C THR A 150 -19.65 24.23 1.95
N ALA A 151 -19.61 24.54 3.25
CA ALA A 151 -18.78 23.83 4.22
C ALA A 151 -19.18 22.36 4.36
N MET A 152 -20.49 22.08 4.35
CA MET A 152 -21.04 20.73 4.47
C MET A 152 -20.70 19.84 3.27
N LEU A 153 -20.52 20.43 2.09
CA LEU A 153 -20.17 19.72 0.87
C LEU A 153 -18.65 19.62 0.65
N ILE A 154 -17.88 20.67 0.92
CA ILE A 154 -16.45 20.71 0.61
C ILE A 154 -15.60 19.97 1.65
N LEU A 155 -15.80 20.25 2.94
CA LEU A 155 -14.89 19.76 3.98
C LEU A 155 -14.84 18.22 4.07
N PRO A 156 -15.96 17.48 4.00
CA PRO A 156 -15.91 16.02 3.98
C PRO A 156 -15.18 15.45 2.76
N ALA A 157 -15.21 16.14 1.62
CA ALA A 157 -14.54 15.67 0.40
C ALA A 157 -13.02 15.86 0.47
N ILE A 158 -12.55 16.94 1.10
CA ILE A 158 -11.11 17.19 1.32
C ILE A 158 -10.53 16.26 2.39
N LYS A 159 -11.38 15.73 3.29
CA LYS A 159 -11.02 14.64 4.21
C LYS A 159 -10.94 13.30 3.44
N VAL A 160 -9.95 13.17 2.56
CA VAL A 160 -9.69 11.96 1.75
C VAL A 160 -9.43 10.76 2.69
N PRO A 161 -9.89 9.54 2.36
CA PRO A 161 -9.59 8.32 3.13
C PRO A 161 -8.06 8.15 3.32
N GLY A 162 -7.65 7.92 4.56
CA GLY A 162 -6.24 8.00 5.01
C GLY A 162 -5.95 9.16 5.98
N PHE A 163 -6.94 10.02 6.24
CA PHE A 163 -6.91 10.99 7.33
C PHE A 163 -7.24 10.32 8.66
N THR A 164 -6.21 9.87 9.38
CA THR A 164 -6.28 9.68 10.84
C THR A 164 -5.36 10.73 11.48
N PRO A 165 -5.86 11.53 12.45
CA PRO A 165 -5.01 12.45 13.21
C PRO A 165 -3.92 11.71 14.00
#